data_AF-A0A6L9MP94-F1
#
_entry.id   AF-A0A6L9MP94-F1
#
_cell.length_a   1.000
_cell.length_b   1.000
_cell.length_c   1.000
_cell.angle_alpha   90.00
_cell.angle_beta   90.00
_cell.angle_gamma   90.00
#
_symmetry.space_group_name_H-M   'P 1'
#
loop_
_entity.id
_entity.type
_entity.pdbx_description
1 polymer ?
#
loop_
_entity_poly.entity_id
_entity_poly.type
_entity_poly.pdbx_seq_one_letter_code
_entity_poly.pdbx_strand_id
1 'polypeptide(L)'
;MCTIMKRQSMLRSTLTILGRTLDGVTGLDQHHDATAGRFRARQLTSVAQLTPAMMLASLAIAAVVAFGLRHTAGAAMMAAWAAAVWVPCLLALHGWWIRRGRGERTHASRRGTTRLTIHSAILGSAWAVMPLILLGEADPFVRVIVNTVAIGMICGAAFALAPLPQAVLAFVTPLIFSSTVFILYDATEANGVLALMFVVCVAIILVGSSTHAKMLVQRVAAEIEAREKSSVIEMLLKSFVDNSSDWLWQFDADRRFREVSTRFAEAAGVSPKKLEGRSVDSLRRQLKRLPDAEMQKL
;
A
#
# COMPACT_ATOMS: atom_id res chain seq x y z
N MET A 1 32.73 -11.79 -16.80
CA MET A 1 31.45 -12.39 -16.35
C MET A 1 31.31 -12.47 -14.82
N CYS A 2 32.38 -12.83 -14.08
CA CYS A 2 32.37 -12.93 -12.61
C CYS A 2 32.11 -11.59 -11.87
N THR A 3 32.55 -10.45 -12.43
CA THR A 3 32.43 -9.11 -11.83
C THR A 3 31.00 -8.53 -11.87
N ILE A 4 30.21 -8.90 -12.88
CA ILE A 4 28.82 -8.41 -13.06
C ILE A 4 27.86 -9.15 -12.12
N MET A 5 28.08 -10.46 -11.90
CA MET A 5 27.32 -11.25 -10.92
C MET A 5 27.58 -10.79 -9.48
N LYS A 6 28.83 -10.42 -9.14
CA LYS A 6 29.19 -9.90 -7.82
C LYS A 6 28.52 -8.55 -7.53
N ARG A 7 28.33 -7.69 -8.55
CA ARG A 7 27.65 -6.39 -8.42
C ARG A 7 26.13 -6.54 -8.23
N GLN A 8 25.50 -7.51 -8.91
CA GLN A 8 24.08 -7.81 -8.72
C GLN A 8 23.78 -8.46 -7.36
N SER A 9 24.67 -9.31 -6.83
CA SER A 9 24.48 -9.88 -5.49
C SER A 9 24.68 -8.82 -4.40
N MET A 10 25.63 -7.90 -4.58
CA MET A 10 25.85 -6.80 -3.64
C MET A 10 24.69 -5.81 -3.64
N LEU A 11 24.13 -5.43 -4.80
CA LEU A 11 22.94 -4.57 -4.87
C LEU A 11 21.70 -5.22 -4.25
N ARG A 12 21.52 -6.53 -4.44
CA ARG A 12 20.45 -7.27 -3.76
C ARG A 12 20.67 -7.32 -2.25
N SER A 13 21.90 -7.52 -1.79
CA SER A 13 22.19 -7.53 -0.35
C SER A 13 21.99 -6.14 0.26
N THR A 14 22.38 -5.05 -0.40
CA THR A 14 22.14 -3.68 0.11
C THR A 14 20.65 -3.33 0.13
N LEU A 15 19.89 -3.71 -0.89
CA LEU A 15 18.42 -3.53 -0.91
C LEU A 15 17.71 -4.38 0.16
N THR A 16 18.23 -5.57 0.45
CA THR A 16 17.68 -6.46 1.49
C THR A 16 18.04 -5.95 2.89
N ILE A 17 19.25 -5.41 3.07
CA ILE A 17 19.70 -4.81 4.33
C ILE A 17 18.93 -3.52 4.60
N LEU A 18 18.76 -2.65 3.60
CA LEU A 18 17.97 -1.42 3.72
C LEU A 18 16.47 -1.74 3.97
N GLY A 19 15.96 -2.82 3.39
CA GLY A 19 14.63 -3.34 3.70
C GLY A 19 14.52 -3.88 5.13
N ARG A 20 15.54 -4.59 5.63
CA ARG A 20 15.57 -5.15 6.99
C ARG A 20 15.77 -4.10 8.08
N THR A 21 16.54 -3.05 7.85
CA THR A 21 16.68 -1.95 8.81
C THR A 21 15.41 -1.11 8.90
N LEU A 22 14.67 -0.96 7.79
CA LEU A 22 13.32 -0.37 7.82
C LEU A 22 12.29 -1.28 8.50
N ASP A 23 12.36 -2.60 8.29
CA ASP A 23 11.49 -3.57 8.96
C ASP A 23 11.78 -3.64 10.48
N GLY A 24 13.06 -3.56 10.88
CA GLY A 24 13.50 -3.65 12.28
C GLY A 24 13.09 -2.48 13.18
N VAL A 25 12.80 -1.30 12.60
CA VAL A 25 12.26 -0.15 13.34
C VAL A 25 10.75 -0.31 13.62
N THR A 26 10.07 -1.27 12.98
CA THR A 26 8.60 -1.40 13.08
C THR A 26 8.10 -2.51 14.01
N GLY A 27 8.90 -3.53 14.36
CA GLY A 27 8.56 -4.48 15.44
C GLY A 27 7.28 -5.31 15.23
N LEU A 28 7.08 -5.90 14.05
CA LEU A 28 5.81 -6.55 13.67
C LEU A 28 6.00 -8.01 13.27
N ASP A 29 6.09 -8.91 14.25
CA ASP A 29 6.24 -10.35 14.01
C ASP A 29 4.88 -11.05 13.77
N GLN A 30 4.77 -11.68 12.61
CA GLN A 30 3.89 -12.79 12.18
C GLN A 30 2.35 -12.62 12.20
N HIS A 31 1.70 -12.06 13.22
CA HIS A 31 0.24 -11.76 13.17
C HIS A 31 -0.08 -10.51 12.33
N HIS A 32 0.94 -9.72 12.01
CA HIS A 32 0.87 -8.48 11.25
C HIS A 32 0.84 -8.65 9.72
N ASP A 33 1.25 -9.81 9.21
CA ASP A 33 1.40 -10.04 7.76
C ASP A 33 0.07 -9.99 7.00
N ALA A 34 -1.02 -10.43 7.61
CA ALA A 34 -2.36 -10.36 7.02
C ALA A 34 -2.87 -8.91 6.89
N THR A 35 -2.63 -8.08 7.92
CA THR A 35 -3.05 -6.67 7.94
C THR A 35 -2.14 -5.82 7.05
N ALA A 36 -0.82 -6.03 7.10
CA ALA A 36 0.13 -5.40 6.19
C ALA A 36 -0.10 -5.82 4.72
N GLY A 37 -0.52 -7.07 4.47
CA GLY A 37 -0.92 -7.55 3.15
C GLY A 37 -2.16 -6.87 2.58
N ARG A 38 -3.18 -6.61 3.42
CA ARG A 38 -4.38 -5.83 3.04
C ARG A 38 -4.05 -4.37 2.77
N PHE A 39 -3.20 -3.76 3.58
CA PHE A 39 -2.75 -2.39 3.37
C PHE A 39 -2.01 -2.22 2.03
N ARG A 40 -1.03 -3.11 1.75
CA ARG A 40 -0.34 -3.15 0.45
C ARG A 40 -1.29 -3.38 -0.71
N ALA A 41 -2.34 -4.18 -0.52
CA ALA A 41 -3.34 -4.45 -1.55
C ALA A 41 -4.16 -3.21 -1.90
N ARG A 42 -4.58 -2.43 -0.88
CA ARG A 42 -5.24 -1.13 -1.10
C ARG A 42 -4.34 -0.16 -1.86
N GLN A 43 -3.07 -0.01 -1.44
CA GLN A 43 -2.09 0.85 -2.12
C GLN A 43 -1.90 0.47 -3.60
N LEU A 44 -1.70 -0.82 -3.89
CA LEU A 44 -1.55 -1.33 -5.25
C LEU A 44 -2.82 -1.15 -6.08
N THR A 45 -4.00 -1.23 -5.46
CA THR A 45 -5.29 -1.04 -6.15
C THR A 45 -5.50 0.42 -6.51
N SER A 46 -5.20 1.37 -5.61
CA SER A 46 -5.24 2.81 -5.91
C SER A 46 -4.31 3.17 -7.08
N VAL A 47 -3.07 2.67 -7.09
CA VAL A 47 -2.16 2.91 -8.22
C VAL A 47 -2.66 2.24 -9.50
N ALA A 48 -3.22 1.03 -9.42
CA ALA A 48 -3.74 0.31 -10.58
C ALA A 48 -4.90 1.05 -11.27
N GLN A 49 -5.73 1.79 -10.52
CA GLN A 49 -6.81 2.60 -11.09
C GLN A 49 -6.30 3.81 -11.88
N LEU A 50 -5.21 4.44 -11.41
CA LEU A 50 -4.60 5.60 -12.08
C LEU A 50 -3.62 5.21 -13.21
N THR A 51 -3.10 3.99 -13.18
CA THR A 51 -2.12 3.47 -14.16
C THR A 51 -2.47 3.77 -15.63
N PRO A 52 -3.68 3.47 -16.16
CA PRO A 52 -3.97 3.70 -17.58
C PRO A 52 -3.84 5.18 -17.96
N ALA A 53 -4.41 6.09 -17.15
CA ALA A 53 -4.31 7.53 -17.40
C ALA A 53 -2.86 8.01 -17.35
N MET A 54 -2.08 7.56 -16.36
CA MET A 54 -0.65 7.89 -16.24
C MET A 54 0.18 7.41 -17.43
N MET A 55 -0.03 6.16 -17.87
CA MET A 55 0.73 5.59 -18.98
C MET A 55 0.39 6.30 -20.29
N LEU A 56 -0.89 6.58 -20.54
CA LEU A 56 -1.33 7.33 -21.73
C LEU A 56 -0.76 8.76 -21.74
N ALA A 57 -0.78 9.44 -20.60
CA ALA A 57 -0.15 10.76 -20.47
C ALA A 57 1.35 10.69 -20.75
N SER A 58 2.06 9.70 -20.20
CA SER A 58 3.51 9.55 -20.41
C SER A 58 3.85 9.25 -21.88
N LEU A 59 3.05 8.41 -22.55
CA LEU A 59 3.17 8.16 -24.00
C LEU A 59 3.00 9.45 -24.81
N ALA A 60 1.96 10.23 -24.50
CA ALA A 60 1.66 11.48 -25.19
C ALA A 60 2.76 12.54 -24.97
N ILE A 61 3.21 12.73 -23.73
CA ILE A 61 4.29 13.69 -23.42
C ILE A 61 5.58 13.28 -24.16
N ALA A 62 5.94 11.99 -24.14
CA ALA A 62 7.11 11.51 -24.86
C ALA A 62 7.00 11.72 -26.38
N ALA A 63 5.81 11.52 -26.95
CA ALA A 63 5.54 11.76 -28.37
C ALA A 63 5.71 13.26 -28.72
N VAL A 64 5.13 14.14 -27.91
CA VAL A 64 5.19 15.60 -28.10
C VAL A 64 6.63 16.10 -28.02
N VAL A 65 7.40 15.66 -27.00
CA VAL A 65 8.80 16.05 -26.85
C VAL A 65 9.65 15.54 -28.00
N ALA A 66 9.53 14.25 -28.36
CA ALA A 66 10.32 13.66 -29.43
C ALA A 66 10.02 14.30 -30.79
N PHE A 67 8.75 14.61 -31.06
CA PHE A 67 8.36 15.31 -32.28
C PHE A 67 8.85 16.77 -32.29
N GLY A 68 8.67 17.48 -31.17
CA GLY A 68 9.06 18.89 -31.04
C GLY A 68 10.56 19.11 -31.16
N LEU A 69 11.37 18.20 -30.63
CA LEU A 69 12.84 18.31 -30.59
C LEU A 69 13.55 17.42 -31.62
N ARG A 70 12.83 16.88 -32.61
CA ARG A 70 13.38 15.97 -33.62
C ARG A 70 14.55 16.55 -34.43
N HIS A 71 14.58 17.86 -34.61
CA HIS A 71 15.61 18.55 -35.39
C HIS A 71 16.80 19.01 -34.55
N THR A 72 16.64 19.07 -33.22
CA THR A 72 17.67 19.51 -32.28
C THR A 72 18.71 18.40 -32.08
N ALA A 73 18.30 17.25 -31.55
CA ALA A 73 19.21 16.13 -31.25
C ALA A 73 19.25 15.04 -32.35
N GLY A 74 18.57 15.27 -33.48
CA GLY A 74 18.40 14.31 -34.56
C GLY A 74 17.20 13.37 -34.35
N ALA A 75 16.43 13.17 -35.43
CA ALA A 75 15.15 12.48 -35.36
C ALA A 75 15.27 11.01 -34.94
N ALA A 76 16.35 10.34 -35.35
CA ALA A 76 16.61 8.95 -34.98
C ALA A 76 16.87 8.79 -33.48
N MET A 77 17.63 9.71 -32.87
CA MET A 77 17.92 9.69 -31.44
C MET A 77 16.66 9.95 -30.62
N MET A 78 15.88 10.96 -30.99
CA MET A 78 14.61 11.28 -30.34
C MET A 78 13.57 10.16 -30.48
N ALA A 79 13.52 9.49 -31.64
CA ALA A 79 12.66 8.33 -31.84
C ALA A 79 13.11 7.13 -30.98
N ALA A 80 14.41 6.87 -30.87
CA ALA A 80 14.95 5.81 -30.02
C ALA A 80 14.64 6.07 -28.53
N TRP A 81 14.79 7.33 -28.08
CA TRP A 81 14.42 7.73 -26.73
C TRP A 81 12.91 7.58 -26.47
N ALA A 82 12.05 8.03 -27.39
CA ALA A 82 10.60 7.85 -27.26
C ALA A 82 10.23 6.37 -27.17
N ALA A 83 10.84 5.51 -27.99
CA ALA A 83 10.64 4.07 -27.92
C ALA A 83 11.06 3.49 -26.56
N ALA A 84 12.17 3.96 -25.98
CA ALA A 84 12.63 3.54 -24.66
C ALA A 84 11.65 3.90 -23.53
N VAL A 85 10.94 5.03 -23.65
CA VAL A 85 9.84 5.40 -22.73
C VAL A 85 8.57 4.61 -23.02
N TRP A 86 8.24 4.39 -24.29
CA TRP A 86 7.00 3.72 -24.68
C TRP A 86 6.95 2.25 -24.30
N VAL A 87 8.06 1.51 -24.42
CA VAL A 87 8.10 0.07 -24.09
C VAL A 87 7.60 -0.21 -22.66
N PRO A 88 8.14 0.39 -21.58
CA PRO A 88 7.63 0.15 -20.24
C PRO A 88 6.17 0.60 -20.09
N CYS A 89 5.75 1.72 -20.69
CA CYS A 89 4.36 2.20 -20.61
C CYS A 89 3.37 1.22 -21.25
N LEU A 90 3.68 0.71 -22.45
CA LEU A 90 2.86 -0.25 -23.17
C LEU A 90 2.80 -1.59 -22.43
N LEU A 91 3.91 -2.06 -21.87
CA LEU A 91 3.94 -3.28 -21.05
C LEU A 91 3.09 -3.14 -19.78
N ALA A 92 3.12 -1.97 -19.13
CA ALA A 92 2.27 -1.69 -17.97
C ALA A 92 0.79 -1.63 -18.35
N LEU A 93 0.45 -0.96 -19.46
CA LEU A 93 -0.91 -0.84 -19.96
C LEU A 93 -1.48 -2.20 -20.40
N HIS A 94 -0.68 -3.01 -21.09
CA HIS A 94 -1.04 -4.37 -21.48
C HIS A 94 -1.25 -5.27 -20.25
N GLY A 95 -0.34 -5.19 -19.26
CA GLY A 95 -0.46 -5.92 -18.00
C GLY A 95 -1.70 -5.50 -17.19
N TRP A 96 -2.06 -4.22 -17.24
CA TRP A 96 -3.30 -3.70 -16.67
C TRP A 96 -4.52 -4.22 -17.42
N TRP A 97 -4.52 -4.16 -18.75
CA TRP A 97 -5.63 -4.60 -19.60
C TRP A 97 -5.97 -6.08 -19.40
N ILE A 98 -4.98 -6.96 -19.32
CA ILE A 98 -5.21 -8.39 -19.05
C ILE A 98 -5.82 -8.61 -17.66
N ARG A 99 -5.54 -7.72 -16.71
CA ARG A 99 -5.93 -7.88 -15.30
C ARG A 99 -7.18 -7.12 -14.91
N ARG A 100 -7.71 -6.24 -15.78
CA ARG A 100 -8.88 -5.39 -15.52
C ARG A 100 -10.16 -6.17 -15.16
N GLY A 101 -10.26 -7.43 -15.56
CA GLY A 101 -11.40 -8.31 -15.28
C GLY A 101 -11.20 -9.26 -14.11
N ARG A 102 -10.04 -9.23 -13.43
CA ARG A 102 -9.81 -10.05 -12.24
C ARG A 102 -10.23 -9.24 -11.01
N GLY A 103 -11.09 -9.81 -10.17
CA GLY A 103 -11.63 -9.16 -8.96
C GLY A 103 -10.56 -8.61 -8.01
N GLU A 104 -10.99 -7.75 -7.07
CA GLU A 104 -10.10 -7.05 -6.15
C GLU A 104 -9.13 -7.99 -5.42
N ARG A 105 -7.85 -7.59 -5.38
CA ARG A 105 -6.82 -8.35 -4.67
C ARG A 105 -7.09 -8.27 -3.16
N THR A 106 -7.52 -9.35 -2.55
CA THR A 106 -7.75 -9.45 -1.09
C THR A 106 -6.45 -9.51 -0.28
N HIS A 107 -5.35 -10.00 -0.87
CA HIS A 107 -4.01 -9.99 -0.25
C HIS A 107 -2.93 -9.64 -1.28
N ALA A 108 -2.07 -8.67 -0.98
CA ALA A 108 -0.92 -8.33 -1.82
C ALA A 108 0.40 -8.76 -1.18
N SER A 109 1.16 -9.54 -1.96
CA SER A 109 2.52 -9.93 -1.58
C SER A 109 3.53 -8.78 -1.73
N ARG A 110 4.62 -8.86 -0.97
CA ARG A 110 5.80 -7.96 -1.07
C ARG A 110 6.37 -7.87 -2.50
N ARG A 111 6.15 -8.89 -3.33
CA ARG A 111 6.59 -8.91 -4.74
C ARG A 111 5.86 -7.89 -5.62
N GLY A 112 4.60 -7.55 -5.29
CA GLY A 112 3.81 -6.59 -6.04
C GLY A 112 4.37 -5.17 -5.93
N THR A 113 4.75 -4.78 -4.71
CA THR A 113 5.37 -3.46 -4.44
C THR A 113 6.77 -3.39 -5.04
N THR A 114 7.61 -4.43 -4.89
CA THR A 114 8.94 -4.47 -5.51
C THR A 114 8.88 -4.37 -7.04
N ARG A 115 7.94 -5.07 -7.69
CA ARG A 115 7.78 -4.99 -9.15
C ARG A 115 7.41 -3.58 -9.61
N LEU A 116 6.54 -2.89 -8.87
CA LEU A 116 6.15 -1.52 -9.17
C LEU A 116 7.31 -0.54 -8.94
N THR A 117 8.11 -0.72 -7.88
CA THR A 117 9.33 0.05 -7.64
C THR A 117 10.34 -0.13 -8.78
N ILE A 118 10.56 -1.37 -9.25
CA ILE A 118 11.45 -1.64 -10.39
C ILE A 118 10.93 -0.98 -11.67
N HIS A 119 9.63 -1.08 -11.94
CA HIS A 119 9.02 -0.43 -13.09
C HIS A 119 9.19 1.10 -13.04
N SER A 120 8.99 1.69 -11.85
CA SER A 120 9.18 3.12 -11.62
C SER A 120 10.64 3.54 -11.83
N ALA A 121 11.60 2.73 -11.37
CA ALA A 121 13.03 2.95 -11.64
C ALA A 121 13.34 2.94 -13.14
N ILE A 122 12.87 1.93 -13.87
CA ILE A 122 13.10 1.80 -15.33
C ILE A 122 12.53 3.01 -16.07
N LEU A 123 11.28 3.38 -15.77
CA LEU A 123 10.63 4.51 -16.43
C LEU A 123 11.31 5.84 -16.07
N GLY A 124 11.67 6.05 -14.80
CA GLY A 124 12.40 7.24 -14.36
C GLY A 124 13.77 7.35 -15.01
N SER A 125 14.50 6.24 -15.15
CA SER A 125 15.75 6.19 -15.90
C SER A 125 15.57 6.49 -17.38
N ALA A 126 14.50 6.00 -18.03
CA ALA A 126 14.22 6.33 -19.42
C ALA A 126 13.94 7.84 -19.62
N TRP A 127 13.23 8.47 -18.69
CA TRP A 127 13.02 9.92 -18.70
C TRP A 127 14.32 10.70 -18.44
N ALA A 128 15.18 10.19 -17.57
CA ALA A 128 16.48 10.80 -17.27
C ALA A 128 17.44 10.83 -18.47
N VAL A 129 17.17 10.07 -19.53
CA VAL A 129 17.97 10.13 -20.76
C VAL A 129 17.71 11.43 -21.54
N MET A 130 16.50 12.01 -21.46
CA MET A 130 16.14 13.20 -22.24
C MET A 130 17.03 14.42 -21.93
N PRO A 131 17.21 14.85 -20.66
CA PRO A 131 18.11 15.96 -20.35
C PRO A 131 19.55 15.67 -20.78
N LEU A 132 19.98 14.40 -20.77
CA LEU A 132 21.34 14.01 -21.14
C LEU A 132 21.57 14.06 -22.66
N ILE A 133 20.58 13.67 -23.47
CA ILE A 133 20.70 13.79 -24.94
C ILE A 133 20.80 15.25 -25.37
N LEU A 134 20.10 16.15 -24.67
CA LEU A 134 20.03 17.57 -24.98
C LEU A 134 21.15 18.38 -24.30
N LEU A 135 22.15 17.72 -23.72
CA LEU A 135 23.29 18.39 -23.11
C LEU A 135 24.05 19.23 -24.14
N GLY A 136 24.33 20.48 -23.77
CA GLY A 136 25.06 21.42 -24.61
C GLY A 136 24.21 22.16 -25.64
N GLU A 137 22.91 21.92 -25.70
CA GLU A 137 22.00 22.74 -26.50
C GLU A 137 21.89 24.15 -25.92
N ALA A 138 22.22 25.14 -26.75
CA ALA A 138 22.22 26.56 -26.37
C ALA A 138 20.83 27.21 -26.47
N ASP A 139 19.88 26.56 -27.17
CA ASP A 139 18.54 27.12 -27.39
C ASP A 139 17.76 27.26 -26.06
N PRO A 140 17.37 28.49 -25.66
CA PRO A 140 16.55 28.71 -24.47
C PRO A 140 15.23 27.95 -24.48
N PHE A 141 14.63 27.73 -25.66
CA PHE A 141 13.39 26.98 -25.81
C PHE A 141 13.55 25.52 -25.36
N VAL A 142 14.66 24.89 -25.72
CA VAL A 142 15.00 23.51 -25.31
C VAL A 142 15.13 23.43 -23.79
N ARG A 143 15.78 24.41 -23.16
CA ARG A 143 15.97 24.46 -21.69
C ARG A 143 14.65 24.57 -20.94
N VAL A 144 13.75 25.42 -21.41
CA VAL A 144 12.40 25.54 -20.85
C VAL A 144 11.66 24.21 -20.97
N ILE A 145 11.65 23.57 -22.14
CA ILE A 145 11.01 22.26 -22.33
C ILE A 145 11.59 21.22 -21.37
N VAL A 146 12.91 21.08 -21.32
CA VAL A 146 13.58 20.07 -20.47
C VAL A 146 13.21 20.28 -19.00
N ASN A 147 13.28 21.52 -18.50
CA ASN A 147 12.99 21.79 -17.09
C ASN A 147 11.50 21.64 -16.76
N THR A 148 10.61 22.16 -17.61
CA THR A 148 9.16 22.05 -17.41
C THR A 148 8.69 20.60 -17.45
N VAL A 149 9.19 19.80 -18.40
CA VAL A 149 8.89 18.37 -18.47
C VAL A 149 9.46 17.64 -17.25
N ALA A 150 10.70 17.92 -16.85
CA ALA A 150 11.29 17.30 -15.65
C ALA A 150 10.46 17.59 -14.40
N ILE A 151 10.12 18.85 -14.13
CA ILE A 151 9.29 19.25 -12.98
C ILE A 151 7.91 18.56 -13.06
N GLY A 152 7.25 18.61 -14.22
CA GLY A 152 5.96 17.98 -14.42
C GLY A 152 5.96 16.47 -14.14
N MET A 153 7.01 15.77 -14.59
CA MET A 153 7.18 14.34 -14.36
C MET A 153 7.46 14.01 -12.89
N ILE A 154 8.29 14.80 -12.21
CA ILE A 154 8.57 14.61 -10.78
C ILE A 154 7.28 14.83 -9.96
N CYS A 155 6.53 15.90 -10.22
CA CYS A 155 5.24 16.17 -9.57
C CYS A 155 4.24 15.05 -9.84
N GLY A 156 4.07 14.66 -11.11
CA GLY A 156 3.15 13.59 -11.50
C GLY A 156 3.47 12.26 -10.82
N ALA A 157 4.75 11.90 -10.75
CA ALA A 157 5.21 10.71 -10.04
C ALA A 157 4.94 10.79 -8.52
N ALA A 158 5.19 11.94 -7.89
CA ALA A 158 4.97 12.13 -6.46
C ALA A 158 3.49 11.95 -6.07
N PHE A 159 2.56 12.51 -6.86
CA PHE A 159 1.13 12.35 -6.61
C PHE A 159 0.65 10.93 -6.91
N ALA A 160 1.01 10.39 -8.06
CA ALA A 160 0.46 9.12 -8.52
C ALA A 160 1.03 7.91 -7.77
N LEU A 161 2.26 8.01 -7.26
CA LEU A 161 2.92 6.98 -6.46
C LEU A 161 2.97 7.34 -4.97
N ALA A 162 2.19 8.32 -4.51
CA ALA A 162 2.12 8.72 -3.10
C ALA A 162 1.94 7.56 -2.11
N PRO A 163 1.16 6.49 -2.42
CA PRO A 163 1.05 5.33 -1.53
C PRO A 163 2.35 4.53 -1.39
N LEU A 164 3.31 4.68 -2.30
CA LEU A 164 4.53 3.88 -2.41
C LEU A 164 5.75 4.81 -2.49
N PRO A 165 6.23 5.35 -1.36
CA PRO A 165 7.35 6.31 -1.34
C PRO A 165 8.64 5.72 -1.95
N GLN A 166 8.86 4.42 -1.81
CA GLN A 166 9.99 3.74 -2.45
C GLN A 166 9.93 3.82 -4.00
N ALA A 167 8.74 3.78 -4.58
CA ALA A 167 8.54 3.88 -6.03
C ALA A 167 8.72 5.33 -6.52
N VAL A 168 8.28 6.32 -5.74
CA VAL A 168 8.54 7.75 -6.00
C VAL A 168 10.04 8.01 -6.07
N LEU A 169 10.78 7.61 -5.02
CA LEU A 169 12.24 7.80 -4.96
C LEU A 169 12.94 7.11 -6.15
N ALA A 170 12.56 5.87 -6.45
CA ALA A 170 13.12 5.12 -7.57
C ALA A 170 12.93 5.83 -8.93
N PHE A 171 11.79 6.48 -9.15
CA PHE A 171 11.51 7.23 -10.38
C PHE A 171 12.27 8.56 -10.43
N VAL A 172 12.20 9.31 -9.33
CA VAL A 172 12.63 10.72 -9.27
C VAL A 172 14.15 10.85 -9.19
N THR A 173 14.86 9.95 -8.50
CA THR A 173 16.32 10.04 -8.32
C THR A 173 17.11 10.13 -9.63
N PRO A 174 16.95 9.22 -10.63
CA PRO A 174 17.70 9.33 -11.88
C PRO A 174 17.34 10.61 -12.64
N LEU A 175 16.08 11.03 -12.61
CA LEU A 175 15.62 12.24 -13.29
C LEU A 175 16.23 13.50 -12.66
N ILE A 176 16.21 13.61 -11.32
CA ILE A 176 16.92 14.68 -10.59
C ILE A 176 18.38 14.71 -10.97
N PHE A 177 19.06 13.56 -10.95
CA PHE A 177 20.46 13.49 -11.31
C PHE A 177 20.72 14.04 -12.72
N SER A 178 19.96 13.59 -13.73
CA SER A 178 20.11 14.05 -15.11
C SER A 178 19.80 15.54 -15.28
N SER A 179 18.75 16.05 -14.64
CA SER A 179 18.37 17.46 -14.70
C SER A 179 19.40 18.35 -14.01
N THR A 180 19.97 17.91 -12.89
CA THR A 180 21.07 18.64 -12.23
C THR A 180 22.29 18.69 -13.14
N VAL A 181 22.67 17.59 -13.78
CA VAL A 181 23.77 17.57 -14.76
C VAL A 181 23.48 18.53 -15.92
N PHE A 182 22.26 18.52 -16.46
CA PHE A 182 21.84 19.43 -17.54
C PHE A 182 21.94 20.90 -17.16
N ILE A 183 21.49 21.26 -15.96
CA ILE A 183 21.52 22.64 -15.47
C ILE A 183 22.95 23.12 -15.21
N LEU A 184 23.79 22.27 -14.62
CA LEU A 184 25.18 22.59 -14.28
C LEU A 184 26.10 22.61 -15.50
N TYR A 185 25.71 22.00 -16.62
CA TYR A 185 26.53 21.95 -17.83
C TYR A 185 26.79 23.34 -18.42
N ASP A 186 25.82 24.26 -18.33
CA ASP A 186 25.99 25.61 -18.87
C ASP A 186 25.31 26.65 -17.96
N ALA A 187 26.08 27.23 -17.05
CA ALA A 187 25.61 28.17 -16.03
C ALA A 187 25.41 29.58 -16.59
N THR A 188 24.32 29.79 -17.32
CA THR A 188 23.81 31.12 -17.68
C THR A 188 22.94 31.69 -16.56
N GLU A 189 22.74 33.01 -16.49
CA GLU A 189 21.83 33.62 -15.49
C GLU A 189 20.40 33.07 -15.58
N ALA A 190 19.93 32.76 -16.79
CA ALA A 190 18.65 32.10 -17.03
C ALA A 190 18.61 30.67 -16.44
N ASN A 191 19.73 29.94 -16.47
CA ASN A 191 19.84 28.64 -15.82
C ASN A 191 19.77 28.73 -14.30
N GLY A 192 20.21 29.84 -13.69
CA GLY A 192 20.12 30.06 -12.24
C GLY A 192 18.68 30.04 -11.71
N VAL A 193 17.75 30.71 -12.41
CA VAL A 193 16.32 30.72 -12.03
C VAL A 193 15.67 29.35 -12.22
N LEU A 194 15.98 28.66 -13.34
CA LEU A 194 15.49 27.31 -13.60
C LEU A 194 16.04 26.31 -12.58
N ALA A 195 17.31 26.43 -12.19
CA ALA A 195 17.95 25.67 -11.12
C ALA A 195 17.25 25.89 -9.78
N LEU A 196 16.99 27.14 -9.41
CA LEU A 196 16.30 27.47 -8.17
C LEU A 196 14.88 26.90 -8.14
N MET A 197 14.11 27.06 -9.23
CA MET A 197 12.79 26.43 -9.35
C MET A 197 12.87 24.91 -9.20
N PHE A 198 13.85 24.27 -9.87
CA PHE A 198 14.05 22.83 -9.78
C PHE A 198 14.36 22.38 -8.35
N VAL A 199 15.28 23.06 -7.66
CA VAL A 199 15.64 22.79 -6.26
C VAL A 199 14.44 22.98 -5.34
N VAL A 200 13.67 24.06 -5.50
CA VAL A 200 12.45 24.33 -4.71
C VAL A 200 11.42 23.22 -4.94
N CYS A 201 11.17 22.81 -6.19
CA CYS A 201 10.25 21.71 -6.50
C CYS A 201 10.70 20.40 -5.86
N VAL A 202 12.00 20.05 -5.97
CA VAL A 202 12.56 18.85 -5.33
C VAL A 202 12.43 18.91 -3.81
N ALA A 203 12.71 20.06 -3.19
CA ALA A 203 12.58 20.25 -1.75
C ALA A 203 11.12 20.08 -1.28
N ILE A 204 10.17 20.70 -1.97
CA ILE A 204 8.73 20.55 -1.69
C ILE A 204 8.32 19.09 -1.81
N ILE A 205 8.82 18.36 -2.81
CA ILE A 205 8.45 16.96 -3.04
C ILE A 205 9.09 16.03 -2.01
N LEU A 206 10.32 16.29 -1.57
CA LEU A 206 10.94 15.54 -0.48
C LEU A 206 10.19 15.77 0.84
N VAL A 207 9.87 17.02 1.16
CA VAL A 207 9.08 17.36 2.35
C VAL A 207 7.68 16.75 2.26
N GLY A 208 6.97 16.94 1.15
CA GLY A 208 5.63 16.40 0.90
C GLY A 208 5.61 14.88 0.98
N SER A 209 6.53 14.19 0.30
CA SER A 209 6.66 12.73 0.35
C SER A 209 6.99 12.24 1.76
N SER A 210 7.82 12.96 2.52
CA SER A 210 8.12 12.62 3.92
C SER A 210 6.90 12.80 4.83
N THR A 211 6.10 13.84 4.63
CA THR A 211 4.85 14.08 5.38
C THR A 211 3.79 13.04 5.03
N HIS A 212 3.67 12.65 3.76
CA HIS A 212 2.82 11.55 3.34
C HIS A 212 3.26 10.21 3.94
N ALA A 213 4.57 9.94 4.00
CA ALA A 213 5.10 8.76 4.67
C ALA A 213 4.79 8.77 6.18
N LYS A 214 4.90 9.91 6.86
CA LYS A 214 4.52 10.07 8.28
C LYS A 214 3.03 9.84 8.50
N MET A 215 2.17 10.41 7.66
CA MET A 215 0.72 10.18 7.72
C MET A 215 0.35 8.71 7.50
N LEU A 216 1.09 8.02 6.63
CA LEU A 216 0.92 6.58 6.41
C LEU A 216 1.22 5.79 7.68
N VAL A 217 2.33 6.11 8.36
CA VAL A 217 2.72 5.49 9.63
C VAL A 217 1.69 5.77 10.72
N GLN A 218 1.23 7.01 10.84
CA GLN A 218 0.21 7.40 11.81
C GLN A 218 -1.13 6.69 11.56
N ARG A 219 -1.56 6.53 10.30
CA ARG A 219 -2.77 5.79 9.96
C ARG A 219 -2.66 4.31 10.31
N VAL A 220 -1.50 3.70 10.07
CA VAL A 220 -1.25 2.31 10.46
C VAL A 220 -1.26 2.18 11.98
N ALA A 221 -0.62 3.10 12.71
CA ALA A 221 -0.65 3.12 14.17
C ALA A 221 -2.07 3.28 14.74
N ALA A 222 -2.88 4.18 14.15
CA ALA A 222 -4.27 4.38 14.56
C ALA A 222 -5.16 3.16 14.24
N GLU A 223 -4.94 2.46 13.12
CA GLU A 223 -5.64 1.21 12.80
C GLU A 223 -5.28 0.08 13.79
N ILE A 224 -4.03 0.04 14.27
CA ILE A 224 -3.60 -0.91 15.32
C ILE A 224 -4.35 -0.60 16.61
N GLU A 225 -4.34 0.66 17.04
CA GLU A 225 -5.02 1.09 18.28
C GLU A 225 -6.55 0.86 18.22
N ALA A 226 -7.18 1.11 17.07
CA ALA A 226 -8.61 0.87 16.87
C ALA A 226 -8.97 -0.64 16.94
N ARG A 227 -8.06 -1.52 16.51
CA ARG A 227 -8.24 -2.97 16.61
C ARG A 227 -8.06 -3.48 18.03
N GLU A 228 -7.10 -2.95 18.78
CA GLU A 228 -6.95 -3.27 20.20
C GLU A 228 -8.22 -2.92 20.97
N LYS A 229 -8.82 -1.75 20.72
CA LYS A 229 -10.10 -1.35 21.32
C LYS A 229 -11.26 -2.27 20.96
N SER A 230 -11.30 -2.81 19.74
CA SER A 230 -12.34 -3.76 19.31
C SER A 230 -12.16 -5.15 19.97
N SER A 231 -10.92 -5.61 20.15
CA SER A 231 -10.63 -6.87 20.85
C SER A 231 -10.94 -6.81 22.34
N VAL A 232 -10.76 -5.64 22.97
CA VAL A 232 -11.15 -5.41 24.36
C VAL A 232 -12.67 -5.43 24.50
N ILE A 233 -13.44 -4.89 23.54
CA ILE A 233 -14.90 -4.98 23.56
C ILE A 233 -15.37 -6.43 23.42
N GLU A 234 -14.76 -7.22 22.52
CA GLU A 234 -15.12 -8.63 22.31
C GLU A 234 -14.69 -9.51 23.50
N MET A 235 -13.56 -9.21 24.13
CA MET A 235 -13.09 -9.88 25.35
C MET A 235 -13.93 -9.48 26.57
N LEU A 236 -14.33 -8.21 26.67
CA LEU A 236 -15.26 -7.75 27.69
C LEU A 236 -16.64 -8.35 27.47
N LEU A 237 -17.14 -8.42 26.24
CA LEU A 237 -18.41 -9.08 25.91
C LEU A 237 -18.35 -10.57 26.23
N LYS A 238 -17.25 -11.25 25.89
CA LYS A 238 -17.01 -12.65 26.25
C LYS A 238 -16.93 -12.81 27.76
N SER A 239 -16.26 -11.90 28.48
CA SER A 239 -16.23 -11.92 29.94
C SER A 239 -17.56 -11.52 30.59
N PHE A 240 -18.40 -10.74 29.91
CA PHE A 240 -19.77 -10.46 30.35
C PHE A 240 -20.67 -11.65 30.09
N VAL A 241 -20.49 -12.40 29.01
CA VAL A 241 -21.19 -13.68 28.81
C VAL A 241 -20.71 -14.73 29.82
N ASP A 242 -19.42 -14.78 30.11
CA ASP A 242 -18.84 -15.73 31.08
C ASP A 242 -19.07 -15.32 32.55
N ASN A 243 -19.34 -14.03 32.84
CA ASN A 243 -19.45 -13.49 34.21
C ASN A 243 -20.73 -12.70 34.50
N SER A 244 -21.68 -12.57 33.55
CA SER A 244 -23.02 -12.06 33.86
C SER A 244 -23.76 -13.11 34.67
N SER A 245 -24.33 -12.67 35.78
CA SER A 245 -25.01 -13.50 36.77
C SER A 245 -26.36 -14.06 36.30
N ASP A 246 -26.64 -14.03 35.00
CA ASP A 246 -27.96 -14.36 34.47
C ASP A 246 -28.06 -15.86 34.18
N TRP A 247 -29.16 -16.45 34.62
CA TRP A 247 -29.56 -17.81 34.27
C TRP A 247 -29.90 -17.84 32.78
N LEU A 248 -28.90 -18.13 31.94
CA LEU A 248 -29.06 -18.25 30.50
C LEU A 248 -29.40 -19.68 30.10
N TRP A 249 -30.48 -19.83 29.36
CA TRP A 249 -30.85 -21.06 28.66
C TRP A 249 -31.55 -20.69 27.34
N GLN A 250 -31.42 -21.55 26.33
CA GLN A 250 -32.20 -21.43 25.09
C GLN A 250 -33.17 -22.60 24.96
N PHE A 251 -34.21 -22.42 24.14
CA PHE A 251 -35.14 -23.48 23.77
C PHE A 251 -35.03 -23.80 22.28
N ASP A 252 -35.14 -25.08 21.93
CA ASP A 252 -35.38 -25.47 20.54
C ASP A 252 -36.87 -25.33 20.15
N ALA A 253 -37.15 -25.53 18.86
CA ALA A 253 -38.51 -25.45 18.31
C ALA A 253 -39.52 -26.39 19.01
N ASP A 254 -39.03 -27.44 19.68
CA ASP A 254 -39.83 -28.44 20.40
C ASP A 254 -39.89 -28.18 21.93
N ARG A 255 -39.54 -26.96 22.38
CA ARG A 255 -39.52 -26.54 23.79
C ARG A 255 -38.60 -27.39 24.69
N ARG A 256 -37.46 -27.83 24.15
CA ARG A 256 -36.39 -28.50 24.90
C ARG A 256 -35.23 -27.56 25.15
N PHE A 257 -34.57 -27.69 26.29
CA PHE A 257 -33.42 -26.85 26.64
C PHE A 257 -32.20 -27.14 25.73
N ARG A 258 -31.58 -26.09 25.21
CA ARG A 258 -30.27 -26.08 24.51
C ARG A 258 -29.39 -24.97 25.08
N GLU A 259 -28.07 -25.16 25.00
CA GLU A 259 -27.06 -24.18 25.46
C GLU A 259 -27.37 -23.65 26.87
N VAL A 260 -27.37 -24.57 27.84
CA VAL A 260 -27.70 -24.26 29.24
C VAL A 260 -26.45 -23.86 29.99
N SER A 261 -26.46 -22.70 30.66
CA SER A 261 -25.33 -22.28 31.49
C SER A 261 -25.14 -23.18 32.71
N THR A 262 -23.89 -23.36 33.15
CA THR A 262 -23.54 -24.21 34.30
C THR A 262 -24.25 -23.75 35.57
N ARG A 263 -24.45 -22.45 35.76
CA ARG A 263 -25.16 -21.88 36.92
C ARG A 263 -26.66 -22.13 36.90
N PHE A 264 -27.34 -22.10 35.74
CA PHE A 264 -28.75 -22.50 35.68
C PHE A 264 -28.91 -23.97 36.04
N ALA A 265 -27.96 -24.81 35.65
CA ALA A 265 -27.94 -26.22 36.02
C ALA A 265 -27.75 -26.42 37.54
N GLU A 266 -26.83 -25.66 38.15
CA GLU A 266 -26.61 -25.63 39.61
C GLU A 266 -27.85 -25.14 40.36
N ALA A 267 -28.47 -24.03 39.93
CA ALA A 267 -29.71 -23.50 40.53
C ALA A 267 -30.92 -24.42 40.30
N ALA A 268 -30.99 -25.15 39.19
CA ALA A 268 -32.01 -26.15 38.97
C ALA A 268 -31.75 -27.46 39.75
N GLY A 269 -30.61 -27.58 40.43
CA GLY A 269 -30.20 -28.79 41.17
C GLY A 269 -29.95 -30.00 40.27
N VAL A 270 -29.69 -29.79 38.97
CA VAL A 270 -29.56 -30.87 37.96
C VAL A 270 -28.32 -30.62 37.12
N SER A 271 -27.53 -31.67 36.85
CA SER A 271 -26.31 -31.49 36.05
C SER A 271 -26.60 -31.01 34.61
N PRO A 272 -25.73 -30.16 34.01
CA PRO A 272 -25.98 -29.54 32.69
C PRO A 272 -26.31 -30.57 31.59
N LYS A 273 -25.57 -31.68 31.55
CA LYS A 273 -25.79 -32.78 30.58
C LYS A 273 -27.16 -33.47 30.70
N LYS A 274 -27.82 -33.36 31.85
CA LYS A 274 -29.17 -33.92 32.06
C LYS A 274 -30.28 -32.91 31.74
N LEU A 275 -29.94 -31.62 31.64
CA LEU A 275 -30.87 -30.55 31.26
C LEU A 275 -30.92 -30.37 29.74
N GLU A 276 -29.81 -30.54 29.04
CA GLU A 276 -29.78 -30.49 27.57
C GLU A 276 -30.73 -31.53 26.94
N GLY A 277 -31.61 -31.08 26.05
CA GLY A 277 -32.61 -31.90 25.36
C GLY A 277 -33.85 -32.25 26.19
N ARG A 278 -33.92 -31.80 27.45
CA ARG A 278 -35.05 -32.05 28.35
C ARG A 278 -36.18 -31.04 28.09
N SER A 279 -37.44 -31.51 28.08
CA SER A 279 -38.60 -30.63 27.90
C SER A 279 -38.90 -29.81 29.16
N VAL A 280 -39.32 -28.55 28.98
CA VAL A 280 -39.74 -27.66 30.07
C VAL A 280 -40.82 -28.29 30.97
N ASP A 281 -41.78 -28.98 30.37
CA ASP A 281 -42.90 -29.60 31.08
C ASP A 281 -42.46 -30.74 32.02
N SER A 282 -41.33 -31.36 31.75
CA SER A 282 -40.76 -32.38 32.64
C SER A 282 -40.06 -31.77 33.85
N LEU A 283 -39.38 -30.63 33.66
CA LEU A 283 -38.72 -29.90 34.75
C LEU A 283 -39.75 -29.22 35.67
N ARG A 284 -40.79 -28.61 35.10
CA ARG A 284 -41.90 -28.02 35.86
C ARG A 284 -42.64 -29.04 36.72
N ARG A 285 -42.82 -30.27 36.22
CA ARG A 285 -43.42 -31.37 36.99
C ARG A 285 -42.54 -31.85 38.13
N GLN A 286 -41.22 -31.77 37.97
CA GLN A 286 -40.27 -32.14 39.02
C GLN A 286 -40.22 -31.09 40.14
N LEU A 287 -40.19 -29.79 39.79
CA LEU A 287 -40.22 -28.70 40.77
C LEU A 287 -41.52 -28.70 41.59
N LYS A 288 -42.67 -29.00 40.97
CA LYS A 288 -43.96 -29.16 41.68
C LYS A 288 -44.03 -30.35 42.67
N ARG A 289 -43.06 -31.26 42.63
CA ARG A 289 -42.99 -32.42 43.53
C ARG A 289 -42.04 -32.21 44.71
N LEU A 290 -41.33 -31.08 44.76
CA LEU A 290 -40.45 -30.75 45.88
C LEU A 290 -41.28 -30.14 47.03
N PRO A 291 -41.02 -30.50 48.30
CA PRO A 291 -41.68 -29.89 49.46
C PRO A 291 -41.38 -28.40 49.55
N ASP A 292 -42.34 -27.59 49.99
CA ASP A 292 -42.26 -26.11 50.03
C ASP A 292 -41.01 -25.56 50.76
N ALA A 293 -40.42 -26.33 51.68
CA ALA A 293 -39.20 -25.97 52.40
C ALA A 293 -37.93 -25.94 51.53
N GLU A 294 -37.89 -26.65 50.40
CA GLU A 294 -36.75 -26.63 49.46
C GLU A 294 -36.92 -25.57 48.36
N MET A 295 -38.15 -25.13 48.09
CA MET A 295 -38.45 -24.06 47.13
C MET A 295 -37.96 -22.67 47.58
N GLN A 296 -37.74 -22.45 48.89
CA GLN A 296 -37.21 -21.18 49.44
C GLN A 296 -35.68 -21.07 49.41
N LYS A 297 -34.95 -22.15 49.06
CA LYS A 297 -33.49 -22.18 49.00
C LYS A 297 -32.93 -22.11 47.57
N LEU A 298 -33.80 -22.15 46.56
CA LEU A 298 -33.50 -21.99 45.13
C LEU A 298 -33.80 -20.55 44.71
#